data_AF-A0A3E0Q632-F1
#
_entry.id   AF-A0A3E0Q632-F1
#
_cell.length_a   1.000
_cell.length_b   1.000
_cell.length_c   1.000
_cell.angle_alpha   90.00
_cell.angle_beta   90.00
_cell.angle_gamma   90.00
#
_symmetry.space_group_name_H-M   'P 1'
#
loop_
_entity.id
_entity.type
_entity.pdbx_description
1 polymer ?
#
loop_
_entity_poly.entity_id
_entity_poly.type
_entity_poly.pdbx_seq_one_letter_code
_entity_poly.pdbx_strand_id
1 'polypeptide(L)'
;MTLAEALEQVDLEPGRTYQCRVRGMTVELRVAPAQEKTLLSKPLCEEDIMLDPWCELPQPKWGTTFKAKPGPRLMPDIPEIPRDDEVAE
;
A
#
# COMPACT_ATOMS: atom_id res chain seq x y z
N MET A 1 9.75 13.95 -8.19
CA MET A 1 9.97 13.99 -6.74
C MET A 1 8.79 13.35 -6.06
N THR A 2 8.97 12.13 -5.60
CA THR A 2 7.94 11.38 -4.87
C THR A 2 8.02 11.70 -3.37
N LEU A 3 6.96 11.37 -2.63
CA LEU A 3 6.96 11.53 -1.17
C LEU A 3 8.04 10.65 -0.52
N ALA A 4 8.30 9.47 -1.07
CA ALA A 4 9.33 8.55 -0.58
C ALA A 4 10.73 9.18 -0.66
N GLU A 5 11.10 9.72 -1.83
CA GLU A 5 12.39 10.40 -2.05
C GLU A 5 12.59 11.61 -1.12
N ALA A 6 11.51 12.32 -0.79
CA ALA A 6 11.57 13.47 0.12
C ALA A 6 11.73 13.04 1.59
N LEU A 7 11.17 11.89 1.99
CA LEU A 7 11.28 11.37 3.35
C LEU A 7 12.66 10.74 3.64
N GLU A 8 13.34 10.20 2.63
CA GLU A 8 14.71 9.67 2.77
C GLU A 8 15.74 10.73 3.18
N GLN A 9 15.48 12.00 2.88
CA GLN A 9 16.39 13.12 3.21
C GLN A 9 16.18 13.66 4.63
N VAL A 10 15.22 13.09 5.38
CA VAL A 10 14.82 13.57 6.70
C VAL A 10 15.07 12.48 7.73
N ASP A 11 15.86 12.79 8.76
CA ASP A 11 16.09 11.89 9.89
C ASP A 11 14.83 11.79 10.78
N LEU A 12 13.97 10.84 10.45
CA LEU A 12 12.75 10.55 11.20
C LEU A 12 12.97 9.41 12.20
N GLU A 13 12.62 9.66 13.46
CA GLU A 13 12.69 8.63 14.50
C GLU A 13 11.47 7.69 14.43
N PRO A 14 11.69 6.35 14.47
CA PRO A 14 10.59 5.39 14.51
C PRO A 14 9.68 5.61 15.73
N GLY A 15 8.37 5.47 15.53
CA GLY A 15 7.36 5.62 16.59
C GLY A 15 7.07 7.07 17.00
N ARG A 16 7.72 8.06 16.37
CA ARG A 16 7.44 9.48 16.62
C ARG A 16 6.32 10.00 15.72
N THR A 17 5.67 11.05 16.20
CA THR A 17 4.72 11.84 15.41
C THR A 17 5.27 13.24 15.25
N TYR A 18 5.30 13.72 14.01
CA TYR A 18 5.74 15.06 13.65
C TYR A 18 4.56 15.85 13.11
N GLN A 19 4.47 17.12 13.48
CA GLN A 19 3.40 18.00 13.04
C GLN A 19 4.01 19.27 12.43
N CYS A 20 3.54 19.65 11.25
CA CYS A 20 3.99 20.86 10.56
C CYS A 20 2.80 21.58 9.94
N ARG A 21 2.91 22.91 9.83
CA ARG A 21 1.90 23.74 9.18
C ARG A 21 2.44 24.24 7.85
N VAL A 22 1.84 23.78 6.76
CA VAL A 22 2.25 24.12 5.40
C VAL A 22 1.09 24.80 4.70
N ARG A 23 1.28 26.04 4.23
CA ARG A 23 0.24 26.84 3.54
C ARG A 23 -1.08 26.93 4.31
N GLY A 24 -1.00 27.03 5.63
CA GLY A 24 -2.17 27.10 6.52
C GLY A 24 -2.80 25.74 6.87
N MET A 25 -2.43 24.67 6.17
CA MET A 25 -2.86 23.30 6.45
C MET A 25 -1.94 22.65 7.48
N THR A 26 -2.54 21.92 8.41
CA THR A 26 -1.80 21.13 9.40
C THR A 26 -1.59 19.73 8.85
N VAL A 27 -0.32 19.34 8.72
CA VAL A 27 0.10 18.00 8.28
C VAL A 27 0.66 17.28 9.49
N GLU A 28 0.19 16.05 9.71
CA GLU A 28 0.68 15.16 10.75
C GLU A 28 1.31 13.93 10.09
N LEU A 29 2.55 13.65 10.44
CA LEU A 29 3.32 12.49 9.99
C LEU A 29 3.55 11.56 11.17
N ARG A 30 2.98 10.36 11.11
CA ARG A 30 3.19 9.31 12.11
C ARG A 30 4.18 8.29 11.57
N VAL A 31 5.35 8.21 12.19
CA VAL A 31 6.36 7.23 11.83
C VAL A 31 6.04 5.95 12.56
N ALA A 32 5.88 4.86 11.82
CA ALA A 32 5.67 3.55 12.43
C ALA A 32 6.84 3.24 13.39
N PRO A 33 6.60 2.59 14.54
CA PRO A 33 7.69 2.07 15.35
C PRO A 33 8.52 1.12 14.49
N ALA A 34 9.83 1.08 14.74
CA ALA A 34 10.68 0.09 14.11
C ALA A 34 10.10 -1.26 14.51
N GLN A 35 9.52 -1.98 13.55
CA GLN A 35 9.22 -3.38 13.77
C GLN A 35 10.60 -4.02 14.00
N GLU A 36 10.91 -4.34 15.25
CA GLU A 36 11.67 -5.54 15.49
C GLU A 36 11.00 -6.59 14.61
N LYS A 37 11.75 -7.17 13.67
CA LYS A 37 11.26 -8.32 12.93
C LYS A 37 10.89 -9.31 14.01
N THR A 38 9.61 -9.37 14.36
CA THR A 38 9.07 -10.35 15.27
C THR A 38 9.19 -11.64 14.48
N LEU A 39 10.38 -12.24 14.52
CA LEU A 39 10.53 -13.67 14.40
C LEU A 39 9.50 -14.19 15.39
N LEU A 40 8.42 -14.76 14.84
CA LEU A 40 7.22 -15.14 15.56
C LEU A 40 7.60 -15.58 16.98
N SER A 41 6.97 -14.98 18.00
CA SER A 41 7.33 -15.22 19.40
C SER A 41 7.23 -16.71 19.79
N LYS A 42 6.60 -17.52 18.93
CA LYS A 42 6.56 -18.97 18.91
C LYS A 42 6.69 -19.48 17.46
N PRO A 43 7.23 -20.68 17.20
CA PRO A 43 7.18 -21.28 15.87
C PRO A 43 5.73 -21.30 15.37
N LEU A 44 5.52 -20.96 14.09
CA LEU A 44 4.21 -21.01 13.44
C LEU A 44 3.63 -22.41 13.64
N CYS A 45 2.56 -22.55 14.42
CA CYS A 45 1.87 -23.82 14.56
C CYS A 45 0.90 -23.98 13.38
N GLU A 46 0.79 -25.18 12.82
CA GLU A 46 -0.20 -25.45 11.74
C GLU A 46 -1.63 -25.17 12.21
N GLU A 47 -1.90 -25.32 13.51
CA GLU A 47 -3.18 -25.00 14.15
C GLU A 47 -3.49 -23.49 14.15
N ASP A 48 -2.47 -22.62 14.07
CA ASP A 48 -2.63 -21.16 13.95
C ASP A 48 -2.95 -20.74 12.51
N ILE A 49 -2.74 -21.63 11.53
CA ILE A 49 -3.15 -21.45 10.13
C ILE A 49 -4.63 -21.82 10.00
N MET A 50 -5.49 -21.21 10.82
CA MET A 50 -6.90 -21.22 10.53
C MET A 50 -7.14 -20.26 9.36
N LEU A 51 -7.27 -20.82 8.16
CA LEU A 51 -7.90 -20.14 7.05
C LEU A 51 -9.36 -19.93 7.44
N ASP A 52 -9.64 -18.84 8.17
CA ASP A 52 -11.02 -18.45 8.41
C ASP A 52 -11.73 -18.40 7.05
N PRO A 53 -12.83 -19.15 6.87
CA PRO A 53 -13.56 -19.13 5.61
C PRO A 53 -13.94 -17.69 5.34
N TRP A 54 -13.60 -17.22 4.15
CA TRP A 54 -13.86 -15.88 3.62
C TRP A 54 -15.06 -15.24 4.30
N CYS A 55 -14.82 -14.31 5.23
CA CYS A 55 -15.92 -13.74 5.99
C CYS A 55 -16.77 -12.87 5.06
N GLU A 56 -18.05 -13.23 4.90
CA GLU A 56 -18.98 -12.39 4.15
C GLU A 56 -19.16 -11.08 4.90
N LEU A 57 -18.73 -9.98 4.28
CA LEU A 57 -18.96 -8.65 4.82
C LEU A 57 -20.48 -8.38 4.87
N PRO A 58 -21.00 -7.77 5.95
CA PRO A 58 -22.41 -7.42 6.02
C PRO A 58 -22.78 -6.50 4.87
N GLN A 59 -23.93 -6.75 4.24
CA GLN A 59 -24.43 -5.85 3.19
C GLN A 59 -24.63 -4.44 3.77
N PRO A 60 -24.27 -3.38 3.04
CA PRO A 60 -24.49 -2.01 3.49
C PRO A 60 -25.99 -1.79 3.73
N LYS A 61 -26.34 -1.21 4.88
CA LYS A 61 -27.74 -0.94 5.28
C LYS A 61 -28.47 -0.03 4.29
N TRP A 62 -27.72 0.77 3.55
CA TRP A 62 -28.21 1.66 2.50
C TRP A 62 -27.18 1.72 1.37
N GLY A 63 -27.64 1.67 0.13
CA GLY A 63 -26.79 1.77 -1.04
C GLY A 63 -27.61 2.01 -2.29
N THR A 64 -27.08 2.82 -3.20
CA THR A 64 -27.59 2.93 -4.56
C THR A 64 -26.84 1.94 -5.43
N THR A 65 -27.54 0.96 -5.98
CA THR A 65 -26.95 0.01 -6.92
C THR A 65 -26.78 0.69 -8.27
N PHE A 66 -25.54 0.99 -8.65
CA PHE A 66 -25.22 1.46 -9.99
C PHE A 66 -24.87 0.26 -10.86
N LYS A 67 -25.62 0.06 -11.95
CA LYS A 67 -25.17 -0.82 -13.03
C LYS A 67 -24.16 -0.05 -13.88
N ALA A 68 -22.88 -0.40 -13.75
CA ALA A 68 -21.87 0.07 -14.67
C ALA A 68 -22.21 -0.37 -16.10
N LYS A 69 -22.16 0.57 -17.05
CA LYS A 69 -22.20 0.23 -18.47
C LYS A 69 -20.77 -0.12 -18.90
N PRO A 70 -20.51 -1.32 -19.46
CA PRO A 70 -19.19 -1.63 -19.98
C PRO A 70 -18.77 -0.58 -21.01
N GLY A 71 -17.59 0.01 -20.82
CA GLY A 71 -16.97 0.82 -21.86
C GLY A 71 -16.54 -0.06 -23.04
N PRO A 72 -16.11 0.54 -24.16
CA PRO A 72 -15.46 -0.20 -25.24
C PRO A 72 -14.31 -1.04 -24.68
N ARG A 73 -14.16 -2.28 -25.16
CA ARG A 73 -12.98 -3.09 -24.86
C ARG A 73 -11.79 -2.44 -25.58
N LEU A 74 -10.89 -1.82 -24.83
CA LEU A 74 -9.58 -1.46 -25.34
C LEU A 74 -8.79 -2.77 -25.53
N MET A 75 -8.07 -2.88 -26.63
CA MET A 75 -7.07 -3.93 -26.75
C MET A 75 -6.00 -3.64 -25.68
N PRO A 76 -5.52 -4.65 -24.94
CA PRO A 76 -4.39 -4.46 -24.04
C PRO A 76 -3.21 -3.92 -24.85
N ASP A 77 -2.56 -2.89 -24.34
CA ASP A 77 -1.34 -2.38 -24.94
C ASP A 77 -0.30 -3.51 -24.98
N ILE A 78 0.37 -3.66 -26.13
CA ILE A 78 1.50 -4.58 -26.23
C ILE A 78 2.63 -3.94 -25.43
N PRO A 79 3.14 -4.59 -24.35
CA PRO A 79 4.27 -4.05 -23.62
C PRO A 79 5.47 -3.91 -24.55
N GLU A 80 6.17 -2.79 -24.46
CA GLU A 80 7.45 -2.61 -25.17
C GLU A 80 8.45 -3.62 -24.62
N ILE A 81 8.89 -4.55 -25.48
CA ILE A 81 9.99 -5.46 -25.17
C ILE A 81 11.29 -4.69 -25.45
N PRO A 82 12.18 -4.51 -24.47
CA PRO A 82 13.49 -3.89 -24.69
C PRO A 82 14.21 -4.61 -25.82
N ARG A 83 14.84 -3.86 -26.73
CA ARG A 83 15.65 -4.48 -27.78
C ARG A 83 16.98 -4.91 -27.17
N ASP A 84 17.55 -6.02 -27.64
CA ASP A 84 18.84 -6.53 -27.15
C ASP A 84 19.98 -5.48 -27.25
N ASP A 85 19.84 -4.47 -28.11
CA ASP A 85 20.78 -3.36 -28.26
C ASP A 85 20.78 -2.36 -27.07
N GLU A 86 19.80 -2.44 -26.16
CA GLU A 86 19.67 -1.57 -24.99
C GLU A 86 20.31 -2.17 -23.71
N VAL A 87 20.88 -3.38 -23.81
CA VAL A 87 21.52 -4.11 -22.69
C VAL A 87 23.06 -4.04 -22.76
N ALA A 88 23.60 -3.05 -23.47
CA ALA A 88 25.04 -2.84 -23.61
C ALA A 88 25.45 -1.43 -23.17
N GLU A 89 25.58 -1.22 -21.86
CA GLU A 89 26.61 -0.36 -21.24
C GLU A 89 26.78 -0.66 -19.74
#